data_AF-A0A1G1GZW4-F1
#
_entry.id   AF-A0A1G1GZW4-F1
#
_cell.length_a   1.000
_cell.length_b   1.000
_cell.length_c   1.000
_cell.angle_alpha   90.00
_cell.angle_beta   90.00
_cell.angle_gamma   90.00
#
_symmetry.space_group_name_H-M   'P 1'
#
loop_
_entity.id
_entity.type
_entity.pdbx_description
1 polymer ?
#
loop_
_entity_poly.entity_id
_entity_poly.type
_entity_poly.pdbx_seq_one_letter_code
_entity_poly.pdbx_strand_id
1 'polypeptide(L)'
;MLSFDRSIEPPARASGAGTAVILAVAVLFSIIPFGPGFGAWAAFACGLLVLGALLGRQIHAFLPAFLAFLITALPLLHPVFSRWPWRLLVPVLFSLAMVLSVPRLRPSLLWMRPGRIDRDSLLIAIVIACGSAVALVLWQRLTLPDLAMHLRSFPAMPLWLFPLAGLGFSLGNAAVEEFVFRGVYLQAFDSVLGAGWASVLLQAWLFGAMHYLQGFPNGLPGVLLAGLYGLLLGILRRRTRGMAAPWLTHAAADLVIFVILALQLAGKGSGS
;
A
#
# COMPACT_ATOMS: atom_id res chain seq x y z
N MET A 1 -26.30 3.90 -8.83
CA MET A 1 -25.24 4.63 -9.56
C MET A 1 -24.54 5.53 -8.55
N LEU A 2 -23.37 5.15 -8.04
CA LEU A 2 -22.67 5.87 -6.98
C LEU A 2 -22.09 7.18 -7.55
N SER A 3 -22.83 8.28 -7.35
CA SER A 3 -22.32 9.64 -7.56
C SER A 3 -21.34 9.96 -6.43
N PHE A 4 -20.05 10.10 -6.75
CA PHE A 4 -19.05 10.57 -5.79
C PHE A 4 -19.26 12.07 -5.56
N ASP A 5 -20.01 12.41 -4.52
CA ASP A 5 -20.33 13.78 -4.13
C ASP A 5 -19.07 14.61 -3.78
N ARG A 6 -18.90 15.72 -4.50
CA ARG A 6 -17.71 16.59 -4.59
C ARG A 6 -17.56 17.51 -3.36
N SER A 7 -16.92 17.05 -2.29
CA SER A 7 -16.47 17.97 -1.22
C SER A 7 -15.05 17.73 -0.71
N ILE A 8 -14.26 16.93 -1.43
CA ILE A 8 -12.81 17.07 -1.37
C ILE A 8 -12.41 17.74 -2.65
N GLU A 9 -11.83 18.93 -2.56
CA GLU A 9 -11.22 19.53 -3.74
C GLU A 9 -10.15 18.55 -4.24
N PRO A 10 -10.28 18.07 -5.49
CA PRO A 10 -9.23 17.27 -6.07
C PRO A 10 -7.92 18.07 -6.01
N PRO A 11 -6.76 17.40 -5.87
CA PRO A 11 -5.49 18.10 -5.96
C PRO A 11 -5.43 18.89 -7.26
N ALA A 12 -4.70 20.01 -7.24
CA ALA A 12 -4.46 20.81 -8.44
C ALA A 12 -3.94 19.90 -9.57
N ARG A 13 -4.36 20.21 -10.80
CA ARG A 13 -3.96 19.40 -11.96
C ARG A 13 -2.44 19.44 -12.12
N ALA A 14 -1.86 18.28 -12.36
CA ALA A 14 -0.45 18.17 -12.70
C ALA A 14 -0.19 18.83 -14.06
N SER A 15 0.99 19.43 -14.22
CA SER A 15 1.43 19.87 -15.55
C SER A 15 1.66 18.67 -16.48
N GLY A 16 1.86 18.90 -17.78
CA GLY A 16 2.21 17.83 -18.72
C GLY A 16 3.46 17.04 -18.29
N ALA A 17 4.49 17.74 -17.82
CA ALA A 17 5.71 17.11 -17.30
C ALA A 17 5.45 16.31 -16.02
N GLY A 18 4.65 16.85 -15.09
CA GLY A 18 4.25 16.15 -13.87
C GLY A 18 3.44 14.89 -14.17
N THR A 19 2.54 14.96 -15.14
CA THR A 19 1.76 13.82 -15.65
C THR A 19 2.67 12.72 -16.19
N ALA A 20 3.64 13.07 -17.05
CA ALA A 20 4.59 12.10 -17.59
C ALA A 20 5.37 11.38 -16.49
N VAL A 21 5.85 12.11 -15.48
CA VAL A 21 6.56 11.52 -14.34
C VAL A 21 5.67 10.56 -13.55
N ILE A 22 4.45 10.97 -13.19
CA ILE A 22 3.53 10.14 -12.38
C ILE A 22 3.16 8.85 -13.13
N LEU A 23 2.89 8.92 -14.43
CA LEU A 23 2.57 7.76 -15.24
C LEU A 23 3.79 6.84 -15.43
N ALA A 24 4.99 7.41 -15.62
CA ALA A 24 6.23 6.63 -15.69
C ALA A 24 6.49 5.86 -14.39
N VAL A 25 6.29 6.50 -13.22
CA VAL A 25 6.38 5.83 -11.92
C VAL A 25 5.37 4.68 -11.85
N ALA A 26 4.12 4.89 -12.26
CA ALA A 26 3.09 3.85 -12.23
C ALA A 26 3.46 2.64 -13.11
N VAL A 27 4.02 2.88 -14.31
CA VAL A 27 4.50 1.81 -15.19
C VAL A 27 5.65 1.05 -14.53
N LEU A 28 6.65 1.74 -14.00
CA LEU A 28 7.77 1.09 -13.32
C LEU A 28 7.28 0.23 -12.14
N PHE A 29 6.42 0.78 -11.28
CA PHE A 29 5.85 0.06 -10.13
C PHE A 29 4.95 -1.10 -10.52
N SER A 30 4.39 -1.10 -11.73
CA SER A 30 3.63 -2.23 -12.27
C SER A 30 4.53 -3.38 -12.71
N ILE A 31 5.80 -3.14 -13.02
CA ILE A 31 6.70 -4.14 -13.62
C ILE A 31 7.70 -4.67 -12.60
N ILE A 32 8.25 -3.81 -11.73
CA ILE A 32 9.25 -4.17 -10.72
C ILE A 32 8.87 -5.41 -9.90
N PRO A 33 7.60 -5.58 -9.44
CA PRO A 33 7.24 -6.74 -8.64
C PRO A 33 7.35 -8.07 -9.39
N PHE A 34 7.45 -8.08 -10.72
CA PHE A 34 7.46 -9.31 -11.52
C PHE A 34 8.86 -9.82 -11.88
N GLY A 35 9.93 -9.10 -11.51
CA GLY A 35 11.29 -9.53 -11.84
C GLY A 35 12.36 -8.99 -10.88
N PRO A 36 13.14 -9.86 -10.19
CA PRO A 36 14.19 -9.42 -9.27
C PRO A 36 15.35 -8.70 -9.97
N GLY A 37 15.55 -8.93 -11.28
CA GLY A 37 16.63 -8.34 -12.08
C GLY A 37 16.46 -6.85 -12.41
N PHE A 38 15.30 -6.25 -12.11
CA PHE A 38 15.03 -4.86 -12.46
C PHE A 38 15.49 -3.85 -11.41
N GLY A 39 15.95 -4.27 -10.23
CA GLY A 39 16.19 -3.39 -9.08
C GLY A 39 17.08 -2.17 -9.39
N ALA A 40 18.27 -2.39 -9.95
CA ALA A 40 19.22 -1.31 -10.25
C ALA A 40 18.70 -0.35 -11.34
N TRP A 41 18.14 -0.91 -12.43
CA TRP A 41 17.56 -0.11 -13.52
C TRP A 41 16.34 0.69 -13.06
N ALA A 42 15.49 0.09 -12.25
CA ALA A 42 14.32 0.74 -11.67
C ALA A 42 14.73 1.86 -10.71
N ALA A 43 15.72 1.64 -9.85
CA ALA A 43 16.26 2.66 -8.96
C ALA A 43 16.85 3.83 -9.75
N PHE A 44 17.65 3.54 -10.78
CA PHE A 44 18.21 4.56 -11.67
C PHE A 44 17.11 5.36 -12.37
N ALA A 45 16.15 4.69 -12.99
CA ALA A 45 15.02 5.34 -13.67
C ALA A 45 14.19 6.20 -12.70
N CYS A 46 13.87 5.69 -11.50
CA CYS A 46 13.18 6.46 -10.47
C CYS A 46 14.01 7.67 -10.01
N GLY A 47 15.33 7.54 -9.92
CA GLY A 47 16.24 8.65 -9.62
C GLY A 47 16.15 9.76 -10.66
N LEU A 48 16.14 9.42 -11.96
CA LEU A 48 15.93 10.38 -13.04
C LEU A 48 14.56 11.07 -12.95
N LEU A 49 13.51 10.32 -12.60
CA LEU A 49 12.16 10.86 -12.41
C LEU A 49 12.09 11.82 -11.21
N VAL A 50 12.80 11.54 -10.11
CA VAL A 50 12.93 12.45 -8.96
C VAL A 50 13.63 13.74 -9.38
N LEU A 51 14.74 13.64 -10.10
CA LEU A 51 15.47 14.80 -10.60
C LEU A 51 14.60 15.64 -11.55
N GLY A 52 13.89 14.99 -12.47
CA GLY A 52 12.95 15.64 -13.38
C GLY A 52 11.82 16.36 -12.64
N ALA A 53 11.22 15.72 -11.64
CA ALA A 53 10.19 16.34 -10.81
C ALA A 53 10.73 17.53 -10.01
N LEU A 54 11.94 17.41 -9.46
CA LEU A 54 12.59 18.47 -8.69
C LEU A 54 12.93 19.69 -9.56
N LEU A 55 13.64 19.48 -10.68
CA LEU A 55 14.03 20.52 -11.62
C LEU A 55 12.80 21.20 -12.25
N GLY A 56 11.79 20.40 -12.60
CA GLY A 56 10.52 20.89 -13.13
C GLY A 56 9.58 21.48 -12.08
N ARG A 57 9.96 21.51 -10.80
CA ARG A 57 9.14 21.98 -9.67
C ARG A 57 7.75 21.32 -9.59
N GLN A 58 7.69 20.03 -9.94
CA GLN A 58 6.46 19.24 -10.03
C GLN A 58 6.11 18.63 -8.66
N ILE A 59 5.47 19.43 -7.80
CA ILE A 59 5.17 19.06 -6.41
C ILE A 59 4.39 17.74 -6.31
N HIS A 60 3.38 17.52 -7.18
CA HIS A 60 2.56 16.31 -7.18
C HIS A 60 3.26 15.06 -7.72
N ALA A 61 4.33 15.24 -8.50
CA ALA A 61 5.10 14.15 -9.07
C ALA A 61 6.31 13.76 -8.23
N PHE A 62 6.83 14.70 -7.42
CA PHE A 62 8.03 14.48 -6.61
C PHE A 62 7.83 13.35 -5.60
N LEU A 63 6.79 13.41 -4.76
CA LEU A 63 6.59 12.42 -3.70
C LEU A 63 6.40 10.97 -4.21
N PRO A 64 5.55 10.67 -5.22
CA PRO A 64 5.46 9.31 -5.75
C PRO A 64 6.76 8.84 -6.41
N ALA A 65 7.50 9.72 -7.09
CA ALA A 65 8.81 9.38 -7.67
C ALA A 65 9.88 9.12 -6.59
N PHE A 66 9.89 9.93 -5.53
CA PHE A 66 10.84 9.81 -4.42
C PHE A 66 10.60 8.53 -3.62
N LEU A 67 9.33 8.24 -3.32
CA LEU A 67 8.94 7.00 -2.67
C LEU A 67 9.32 5.78 -3.53
N ALA A 68 9.07 5.85 -4.85
CA ALA A 68 9.46 4.81 -5.79
C ALA A 68 10.98 4.59 -5.84
N PHE A 69 11.75 5.68 -5.84
CA PHE A 69 13.19 5.64 -5.76
C PHE A 69 13.67 4.96 -4.47
N LEU A 70 13.13 5.32 -3.31
CA LEU A 70 13.56 4.73 -2.05
C LEU A 70 13.22 3.23 -1.94
N ILE A 71 12.02 2.83 -2.39
CA ILE A 71 11.59 1.42 -2.39
C ILE A 71 12.49 0.54 -3.28
N THR A 72 13.07 1.12 -4.35
CA THR A 72 13.93 0.39 -5.29
C THR A 72 15.41 0.49 -4.95
N ALA A 73 15.88 1.64 -4.46
CA ALA A 73 17.28 1.90 -4.18
C ALA A 73 17.75 1.31 -2.85
N LEU A 74 16.96 1.41 -1.77
CA LEU A 74 17.39 0.94 -0.45
C LEU A 74 17.74 -0.56 -0.41
N PRO A 75 16.96 -1.47 -1.03
CA PRO A 75 17.33 -2.88 -1.18
C PRO A 75 18.72 -3.13 -1.79
N LEU A 76 19.20 -2.23 -2.66
CA LEU A 76 20.51 -2.33 -3.30
C LEU A 76 21.65 -1.94 -2.35
N LEU A 77 21.36 -1.10 -1.36
CA LEU A 77 22.33 -0.68 -0.35
C LEU A 77 22.53 -1.75 0.72
N HIS A 78 21.43 -2.38 1.16
CA HIS A 78 21.50 -3.43 2.17
C HIS A 78 20.28 -4.39 2.13
N PRO A 79 20.49 -5.72 2.24
CA PRO A 79 19.40 -6.71 2.17
C PRO A 79 18.30 -6.55 3.23
N VAL A 80 18.58 -5.86 4.35
CA VAL A 80 17.57 -5.59 5.39
C VAL A 80 16.39 -4.81 4.84
N PHE A 81 16.63 -3.91 3.88
CA PHE A 81 15.58 -3.08 3.28
C PHE A 81 14.73 -3.84 2.26
N SER A 82 15.12 -5.07 1.92
CA SER A 82 14.28 -5.98 1.13
C SER A 82 13.27 -6.76 1.99
N ARG A 83 13.33 -6.61 3.32
CA ARG A 83 12.52 -7.36 4.28
C ARG A 83 11.42 -6.48 4.87
N TRP A 84 10.30 -7.11 5.18
CA TRP A 84 9.26 -6.49 6.00
C TRP A 84 9.79 -6.23 7.44
N PRO A 85 9.43 -5.11 8.09
CA PRO A 85 8.62 -3.97 7.60
C PRO A 85 9.46 -2.91 6.86
N TRP A 86 10.79 -3.03 6.88
CA TRP A 86 11.73 -2.00 6.46
C TRP A 86 11.57 -1.56 5.00
N ARG A 87 11.14 -2.49 4.13
CA ARG A 87 10.93 -2.23 2.70
C ARG A 87 9.99 -1.07 2.42
N LEU A 88 8.94 -0.87 3.22
CA LEU A 88 8.02 0.25 3.06
C LEU A 88 8.12 1.26 4.20
N LEU A 89 8.39 0.81 5.43
CA LEU A 89 8.47 1.70 6.59
C LEU A 89 9.55 2.78 6.41
N VAL A 90 10.75 2.39 5.97
CA VAL A 90 11.86 3.35 5.81
C VAL A 90 11.56 4.37 4.71
N PRO A 91 11.16 3.97 3.48
CA PRO A 91 10.72 4.92 2.47
C PRO A 91 9.62 5.89 2.92
N VAL A 92 8.62 5.41 3.68
CA VAL A 92 7.54 6.25 4.21
C VAL A 92 8.08 7.24 5.23
N LEU A 93 8.92 6.82 6.17
CA LEU A 93 9.51 7.73 7.17
C LEU A 93 10.37 8.82 6.53
N PHE A 94 11.20 8.48 5.53
CA PHE A 94 11.97 9.46 4.78
C PHE A 94 11.09 10.42 3.98
N SER A 95 10.03 9.89 3.34
CA SER A 95 9.06 10.70 2.61
C SER A 95 8.32 11.68 3.52
N LEU A 96 7.92 11.22 4.71
CA LEU A 96 7.26 12.06 5.70
C LEU A 96 8.23 13.12 6.25
N ALA A 97 9.45 12.73 6.63
CA ALA A 97 10.47 13.67 7.08
C ALA A 97 10.75 14.75 6.03
N MET A 98 10.81 14.38 4.75
CA MET A 98 10.96 15.31 3.63
C MET A 98 9.81 16.31 3.53
N VAL A 99 8.55 15.84 3.59
CA VAL A 99 7.38 16.72 3.53
C VAL A 99 7.28 17.66 4.74
N LEU A 100 7.64 17.17 5.93
CA LEU A 100 7.65 17.99 7.15
C LEU A 100 8.73 19.09 7.07
N SER A 101 9.90 18.75 6.53
CA SER A 101 11.06 19.63 6.40
C SER A 101 10.92 20.65 5.27
N VAL A 102 10.15 20.33 4.23
CA VAL A 102 9.98 21.18 3.05
C VAL A 102 8.51 21.63 2.93
N PRO A 103 8.13 22.82 3.44
CA PRO A 103 6.74 23.26 3.48
C PRO A 103 6.02 23.24 2.13
N ARG A 104 6.75 23.47 1.03
CA ARG A 104 6.23 23.42 -0.34
C ARG A 104 5.69 22.03 -0.75
N LEU A 105 6.11 20.96 -0.08
CA LEU A 105 5.64 19.60 -0.35
C LEU A 105 4.39 19.23 0.45
N ARG A 106 4.00 19.99 1.49
CA ARG A 106 2.81 19.69 2.32
C ARG A 106 1.51 19.52 1.52
N PRO A 107 1.28 20.24 0.40
CA PRO A 107 0.12 19.98 -0.46
C PRO A 107 0.01 18.53 -0.98
N SER A 108 1.13 17.78 -1.04
CA SER A 108 1.13 16.37 -1.43
C SER A 108 0.52 15.42 -0.40
N LEU A 109 0.25 15.88 0.83
CA LEU A 109 -0.36 15.10 1.91
C LEU A 109 -1.76 15.60 2.32
N LEU A 110 -2.40 16.48 1.54
CA LEU A 110 -3.70 17.09 1.90
C LEU A 110 -4.80 16.06 2.19
N TRP A 111 -4.69 14.85 1.63
CA TRP A 111 -5.67 13.78 1.84
C TRP A 111 -5.38 12.90 3.06
N MET A 112 -4.31 13.16 3.81
CA MET A 112 -4.00 12.49 5.09
C MET A 112 -4.82 13.06 6.25
N ARG A 113 -6.14 12.88 6.18
CA ARG A 113 -7.07 13.23 7.26
C ARG A 113 -7.89 12.03 7.68
N PRO A 114 -8.37 11.96 8.94
CA PRO A 114 -9.19 10.83 9.41
C PRO A 114 -10.44 10.59 8.56
N GLY A 115 -11.12 11.67 8.14
CA GLY A 115 -12.36 11.60 7.36
C GLY A 115 -13.61 11.53 8.24
N ARG A 116 -14.73 11.12 7.63
CA ARG A 116 -16.03 10.92 8.27
C ARG A 116 -16.33 9.42 8.37
N ILE A 117 -16.80 8.99 9.53
CA ILE A 117 -17.29 7.64 9.76
C ILE A 117 -18.76 7.77 10.16
N ASP A 118 -19.65 7.48 9.22
CA ASP A 118 -21.08 7.34 9.45
C ASP A 118 -21.47 5.86 9.50
N ARG A 119 -22.74 5.58 9.83
CA ARG A 119 -23.25 4.20 9.96
C ARG A 119 -23.10 3.41 8.66
N ASP A 120 -23.36 4.02 7.51
CA ASP A 120 -23.26 3.34 6.22
C ASP A 120 -21.81 2.98 5.88
N SER A 121 -20.89 3.91 6.12
CA SER A 121 -19.46 3.70 5.88
C SER A 121 -18.89 2.65 6.83
N LEU A 122 -19.37 2.62 8.07
CA LEU A 122 -19.04 1.57 9.03
C LEU A 122 -19.58 0.21 8.57
N LEU A 123 -20.82 0.14 8.10
CA LEU A 123 -21.39 -1.11 7.57
C LEU A 123 -20.59 -1.62 6.37
N ILE A 124 -20.20 -0.73 5.45
CA ILE A 124 -19.36 -1.09 4.30
C ILE A 124 -17.98 -1.57 4.75
N ALA A 125 -17.36 -0.90 5.71
CA ALA A 125 -16.08 -1.32 6.28
C ALA A 125 -16.18 -2.74 6.89
N ILE A 126 -17.25 -3.02 7.66
CA ILE A 126 -17.50 -4.34 8.23
C ILE A 126 -17.69 -5.39 7.13
N VAL A 127 -18.49 -5.10 6.10
CA VAL A 127 -18.71 -6.01 4.97
C VAL A 127 -17.40 -6.30 4.24
N ILE A 128 -16.57 -5.28 4.00
CA ILE A 128 -15.26 -5.45 3.37
C ILE A 128 -14.34 -6.30 4.25
N ALA A 129 -14.27 -6.04 5.56
CA ALA A 129 -13.42 -6.78 6.50
C ALA A 129 -13.85 -8.25 6.64
N CYS A 130 -15.16 -8.52 6.78
CA CYS A 130 -15.66 -9.89 6.85
C CYS A 130 -15.47 -10.62 5.51
N GLY A 131 -15.75 -9.94 4.39
CA GLY A 131 -15.55 -10.49 3.05
C GLY A 131 -14.09 -10.83 2.76
N SER A 132 -13.15 -9.95 3.14
CA SER A 132 -11.72 -10.21 2.99
C SER A 132 -11.25 -11.33 3.91
N ALA A 133 -11.74 -11.40 5.15
CA ALA A 133 -11.43 -12.50 6.07
C ALA A 133 -11.83 -13.86 5.47
N VAL A 134 -13.06 -13.97 4.96
CA VAL A 134 -13.55 -15.19 4.29
C VAL A 134 -12.70 -15.50 3.06
N ALA A 135 -12.43 -14.51 2.21
CA ALA A 135 -11.62 -14.70 1.00
C ALA A 135 -10.20 -15.18 1.31
N LEU A 136 -9.56 -14.65 2.35
CA LEU A 136 -8.22 -15.05 2.80
C LEU A 136 -8.20 -16.49 3.32
N VAL A 137 -9.18 -16.86 4.14
CA VAL A 137 -9.31 -18.22 4.66
C VAL A 137 -9.59 -19.21 3.53
N LEU A 138 -10.51 -18.89 2.61
CA LEU A 138 -10.81 -19.73 1.46
C LEU A 138 -9.58 -19.86 0.54
N TRP A 139 -8.87 -18.77 0.26
CA TRP A 139 -7.64 -18.82 -0.53
C TRP A 139 -6.61 -19.76 0.11
N GLN A 140 -6.35 -19.62 1.41
CA GLN A 140 -5.39 -20.47 2.12
C GLN A 140 -5.79 -21.95 2.09
N ARG A 141 -7.08 -22.25 2.28
CA ARG A 141 -7.60 -23.62 2.29
C ARG A 141 -7.63 -24.28 0.92
N LEU A 142 -7.96 -23.51 -0.13
CA LEU A 142 -8.16 -24.03 -1.48
C LEU A 142 -6.87 -24.08 -2.31
N THR A 143 -5.92 -23.16 -2.06
CA THR A 143 -4.68 -23.06 -2.85
C THR A 143 -3.47 -23.67 -2.16
N LEU A 144 -3.57 -23.95 -0.85
CA LEU A 144 -2.48 -24.50 -0.02
C LEU A 144 -1.12 -23.83 -0.32
N PRO A 145 -1.06 -22.49 -0.18
CA PRO A 145 0.09 -21.71 -0.61
C PRO A 145 1.33 -22.04 0.25
N ASP A 146 2.52 -21.92 -0.33
CA ASP A 146 3.75 -22.00 0.47
C ASP A 146 3.89 -20.76 1.35
N LEU A 147 3.69 -20.95 2.65
CA LEU A 147 3.81 -19.90 3.66
C LEU A 147 5.21 -19.80 4.29
N ALA A 148 6.20 -20.58 3.84
CA ALA A 148 7.52 -20.65 4.46
C ALA A 148 8.21 -19.28 4.55
N MET A 149 8.09 -18.44 3.51
CA MET A 149 8.67 -17.08 3.52
C MET A 149 8.08 -16.21 4.64
N HIS A 150 6.75 -16.26 4.82
CA HIS A 150 6.04 -15.47 5.81
C HIS A 150 6.30 -15.98 7.23
N LEU A 151 6.30 -17.29 7.42
CA LEU A 151 6.60 -17.92 8.71
C LEU A 151 8.03 -17.64 9.19
N ARG A 152 9.02 -17.55 8.29
CA ARG A 152 10.39 -17.14 8.64
C ARG A 152 10.50 -15.71 9.17
N SER A 153 9.48 -14.88 8.95
CA SER A 153 9.44 -13.50 9.43
C SER A 153 8.82 -13.37 10.83
N PHE A 154 8.22 -14.44 11.37
CA PHE A 154 7.70 -14.44 12.72
C PHE A 154 8.84 -14.46 13.75
N PRO A 155 8.89 -13.50 14.69
CA PRO A 155 9.88 -13.53 15.75
C PRO A 155 9.61 -14.71 16.69
N ALA A 156 10.67 -15.31 17.22
CA ALA A 156 10.55 -16.22 18.35
C ALA A 156 10.10 -15.43 19.58
N MET A 157 8.84 -15.58 19.97
CA MET A 157 8.26 -14.91 21.14
C MET A 157 7.27 -15.83 21.86
N PRO A 158 7.05 -15.66 23.17
CA PRO A 158 6.01 -16.38 23.90
C PRO A 158 4.62 -16.20 23.30
N LEU A 159 3.79 -17.26 23.30
CA LEU A 159 2.43 -17.25 22.73
C LEU A 159 1.53 -16.16 23.33
N TRP A 160 1.70 -15.82 24.60
CA TRP A 160 0.90 -14.80 25.26
C TRP A 160 1.15 -13.38 24.71
N LEU A 161 2.26 -13.14 23.99
CA LEU A 161 2.53 -11.89 23.29
C LEU A 161 1.90 -11.82 21.89
N PHE A 162 1.37 -12.93 21.35
CA PHE A 162 0.83 -12.97 20.00
C PHE A 162 -0.33 -11.99 19.76
N PRO A 163 -1.30 -11.80 20.68
CA PRO A 163 -2.35 -10.81 20.49
C PRO A 163 -1.80 -9.39 20.31
N LEU A 164 -0.82 -9.00 21.13
CA LEU A 164 -0.18 -7.68 21.05
C LEU A 164 0.65 -7.54 19.77
N ALA A 165 1.40 -8.58 19.41
CA ALA A 165 2.18 -8.61 18.17
C ALA A 165 1.29 -8.54 16.92
N GLY A 166 0.17 -9.27 16.91
CA GLY A 166 -0.81 -9.24 15.81
C GLY A 166 -1.49 -7.88 15.66
N LEU A 167 -1.82 -7.22 16.78
CA LEU A 167 -2.36 -5.86 16.76
C LEU A 167 -1.32 -4.84 16.25
N GLY A 168 -0.08 -4.93 16.73
CA GLY A 168 1.00 -4.06 16.27
C GLY A 168 1.33 -4.26 14.78
N PHE A 169 1.40 -5.51 14.34
CA PHE A 169 1.56 -5.90 12.94
C PHE A 169 0.46 -5.28 12.08
N SER A 170 -0.80 -5.56 12.42
CA SER A 170 -1.95 -5.17 11.59
C SER A 170 -2.12 -3.66 11.49
N LEU A 171 -2.02 -2.93 12.60
CA LEU A 171 -2.15 -1.47 12.59
C LEU A 171 -0.97 -0.81 11.87
N GLY A 172 0.24 -1.28 12.11
CA GLY A 172 1.46 -0.71 11.53
C GLY A 172 1.58 -0.99 10.04
N ASN A 173 1.33 -2.22 9.60
CA ASN A 173 1.36 -2.62 8.20
C ASN A 173 0.30 -1.86 7.40
N ALA A 174 -0.96 -1.89 7.85
CA ALA A 174 -2.04 -1.14 7.24
C ALA A 174 -1.73 0.37 7.15
N ALA A 175 -1.14 0.98 8.19
CA ALA A 175 -0.82 2.41 8.16
C ALA A 175 0.21 2.74 7.07
N VAL A 176 1.27 1.95 6.96
CA VAL A 176 2.34 2.13 5.97
C VAL A 176 1.80 1.92 4.55
N GLU A 177 1.05 0.85 4.31
CA GLU A 177 0.48 0.59 2.98
C GLU A 177 -0.56 1.63 2.59
N GLU A 178 -1.48 1.99 3.48
CA GLU A 178 -2.48 3.02 3.19
C GLU A 178 -1.83 4.38 2.91
N PHE A 179 -0.76 4.74 3.62
CA PHE A 179 0.03 5.94 3.31
C PHE A 179 0.55 5.90 1.87
N VAL A 180 1.20 4.80 1.47
CA VAL A 180 1.78 4.65 0.13
C VAL A 180 0.70 4.74 -0.94
N PHE A 181 -0.34 3.91 -0.84
CA PHE A 181 -1.27 3.73 -1.94
C PHE A 181 -2.40 4.76 -1.95
N ARG A 182 -3.01 5.07 -0.80
CA ARG A 182 -4.18 5.97 -0.70
C ARG A 182 -3.78 7.39 -0.30
N GLY A 183 -2.66 7.55 0.40
CA GLY A 183 -2.05 8.85 0.68
C GLY A 183 -1.35 9.42 -0.54
N VAL A 184 -0.31 8.73 -1.01
CA VAL A 184 0.59 9.24 -2.06
C VAL A 184 0.07 8.95 -3.47
N TYR A 185 -0.06 7.68 -3.85
CA TYR A 185 -0.35 7.33 -5.25
C TYR A 185 -1.75 7.73 -5.71
N LEU A 186 -2.79 7.50 -4.91
CA LEU A 186 -4.15 7.90 -5.28
C LEU A 186 -4.28 9.41 -5.45
N GLN A 187 -3.62 10.19 -4.60
CA GLN A 187 -3.60 11.64 -4.74
C GLN A 187 -2.82 12.08 -6.00
N ALA A 188 -1.68 11.43 -6.29
CA ALA A 188 -0.94 11.69 -7.52
C ALA A 188 -1.79 11.39 -8.75
N PHE A 189 -2.50 10.26 -8.78
CA PHE A 189 -3.38 9.91 -9.90
C PHE A 189 -4.55 10.85 -10.04
N ASP A 190 -5.11 11.37 -8.94
CA ASP A 190 -6.15 12.39 -9.01
C ASP A 190 -5.68 13.68 -9.69
N SER A 191 -4.41 14.07 -9.50
CA SER A 191 -3.87 15.26 -10.15
C SER A 191 -3.72 15.08 -11.66
N VAL A 192 -3.61 13.84 -12.14
CA VAL A 192 -3.44 13.50 -13.55
C VAL A 192 -4.76 13.13 -14.21
N LEU A 193 -5.44 12.11 -13.69
CA LEU A 193 -6.64 11.49 -14.28
C LEU A 193 -7.95 12.09 -13.73
N GLY A 194 -7.87 12.86 -12.63
CA GLY A 194 -9.02 13.38 -11.91
C GLY A 194 -9.53 12.43 -10.83
N ALA A 195 -10.40 12.91 -9.95
CA ALA A 195 -10.93 12.15 -8.81
C ALA A 195 -12.04 11.14 -9.20
N GLY A 196 -11.77 10.30 -10.21
CA GLY A 196 -12.71 9.32 -10.74
C GLY A 196 -12.23 7.87 -10.62
N TRP A 197 -12.92 6.97 -11.33
CA TRP A 197 -12.63 5.53 -11.33
C TRP A 197 -11.23 5.19 -11.84
N ALA A 198 -10.71 5.91 -12.83
CA ALA A 198 -9.38 5.64 -13.39
C ALA A 198 -8.27 5.71 -12.33
N SER A 199 -8.29 6.71 -11.46
CA SER A 199 -7.32 6.86 -10.36
C SER A 199 -7.44 5.74 -9.33
N VAL A 200 -8.67 5.33 -9.01
CA VAL A 200 -8.91 4.23 -8.05
C VAL A 200 -8.44 2.90 -8.64
N LEU A 201 -8.75 2.63 -9.90
CA LEU A 201 -8.35 1.41 -10.59
C LEU A 201 -6.83 1.31 -10.73
N LEU A 202 -6.15 2.40 -11.10
CA LEU A 202 -4.69 2.41 -11.22
C LEU A 202 -4.01 2.21 -9.86
N GLN A 203 -4.51 2.85 -8.80
CA GLN A 203 -4.02 2.62 -7.44
C GLN A 203 -4.23 1.17 -6.99
N ALA A 204 -5.42 0.61 -7.24
CA ALA A 204 -5.76 -0.75 -6.88
C ALA A 204 -4.85 -1.76 -7.61
N TRP A 205 -4.58 -1.51 -8.89
CA TRP A 205 -3.62 -2.28 -9.67
C TRP A 205 -2.23 -2.25 -9.05
N LEU A 206 -1.69 -1.07 -8.71
CA LEU A 206 -0.36 -0.99 -8.08
C LEU A 206 -0.31 -1.74 -6.74
N PHE A 207 -1.37 -1.65 -5.95
CA PHE A 207 -1.49 -2.38 -4.69
C PHE A 207 -1.42 -3.90 -4.92
N GLY A 208 -2.20 -4.41 -5.88
CA GLY A 208 -2.17 -5.81 -6.27
C GLY A 208 -0.82 -6.25 -6.85
N ALA A 209 -0.25 -5.50 -7.79
CA ALA A 209 1.03 -5.82 -8.40
C ALA A 209 2.15 -5.99 -7.35
N MET A 210 2.18 -5.12 -6.33
CA MET A 210 3.16 -5.20 -5.24
C MET A 210 3.03 -6.46 -4.37
N HIS A 211 1.91 -7.18 -4.47
CA HIS A 211 1.73 -8.44 -3.76
C HIS A 211 2.31 -9.66 -4.48
N TYR A 212 2.76 -9.55 -5.74
CA TYR A 212 3.15 -10.72 -6.54
C TYR A 212 4.27 -11.57 -5.90
N LEU A 213 5.39 -10.97 -5.46
CA LEU A 213 6.53 -11.74 -4.90
C LEU A 213 6.50 -11.90 -3.38
N GLN A 214 6.20 -10.82 -2.66
CA GLN A 214 6.44 -10.74 -1.20
C GLN A 214 5.19 -10.35 -0.39
N GLY A 215 4.07 -10.04 -1.05
CA GLY A 215 2.84 -9.67 -0.33
C GLY A 215 2.10 -10.92 0.14
N PHE A 216 1.08 -10.71 0.98
CA PHE A 216 0.19 -11.78 1.41
C PHE A 216 -1.26 -11.39 1.06
N PRO A 217 -1.99 -12.20 0.27
CA PRO A 217 -1.55 -13.37 -0.49
C PRO A 217 -0.52 -13.02 -1.59
N ASN A 218 0.31 -13.99 -2.02
CA ASN A 218 1.30 -13.79 -3.10
C ASN A 218 0.90 -14.48 -4.42
N GLY A 219 1.74 -14.28 -5.45
CA GLY A 219 1.55 -14.80 -6.79
C GLY A 219 0.38 -14.13 -7.53
N LEU A 220 -0.08 -14.76 -8.60
CA LEU A 220 -1.21 -14.25 -9.39
C LEU A 220 -2.51 -14.15 -8.57
N PRO A 221 -2.89 -15.15 -7.73
CA PRO A 221 -4.05 -15.00 -6.84
C PRO A 221 -3.90 -13.80 -5.89
N GLY A 222 -2.68 -13.57 -5.38
CA GLY A 222 -2.35 -12.40 -4.57
C GLY A 222 -2.58 -11.09 -5.29
N VAL A 223 -2.10 -10.96 -6.53
CA VAL A 223 -2.33 -9.76 -7.35
C VAL A 223 -3.83 -9.47 -7.51
N LEU A 224 -4.63 -10.50 -7.78
CA LEU A 224 -6.08 -10.33 -7.99
C LEU A 224 -6.84 -10.03 -6.69
N LEU A 225 -6.60 -10.80 -5.62
CA LEU A 225 -7.26 -10.62 -4.33
C LEU A 225 -6.87 -9.28 -3.68
N ALA A 226 -5.57 -8.99 -3.62
CA ALA A 226 -5.08 -7.72 -3.10
C ALA A 226 -5.53 -6.58 -4.00
N GLY A 227 -5.52 -6.71 -5.32
CA GLY A 227 -6.03 -5.68 -6.24
C GLY A 227 -7.51 -5.37 -6.05
N LEU A 228 -8.37 -6.39 -5.91
CA LEU A 228 -9.79 -6.21 -5.61
C LEU A 228 -10.01 -5.57 -4.23
N TYR A 229 -9.29 -6.03 -3.21
CA TYR A 229 -9.29 -5.39 -1.90
C TYR A 229 -8.81 -3.94 -1.98
N GLY A 230 -7.79 -3.73 -2.80
CA GLY A 230 -7.22 -2.50 -3.28
C GLY A 230 -8.28 -1.47 -3.67
N LEU A 231 -9.11 -1.90 -4.62
CA LEU A 231 -10.24 -1.19 -5.18
C LEU A 231 -11.29 -0.87 -4.12
N LEU A 232 -11.69 -1.85 -3.30
CA LEU A 232 -12.71 -1.66 -2.26
C LEU A 232 -12.29 -0.63 -1.21
N LEU A 233 -11.04 -0.69 -0.72
CA LEU A 233 -10.50 0.32 0.19
C LEU A 233 -10.37 1.70 -0.46
N GLY A 234 -10.02 1.76 -1.75
CA GLY A 234 -10.00 3.00 -2.52
C GLY A 234 -11.40 3.65 -2.61
N ILE A 235 -12.44 2.85 -2.84
CA ILE A 235 -13.85 3.30 -2.82
C ILE A 235 -14.23 3.75 -1.40
N LEU A 236 -13.89 2.97 -0.37
CA LEU A 236 -14.20 3.30 1.02
C LEU A 236 -13.57 4.64 1.41
N ARG A 237 -12.29 4.86 1.08
CA ARG A 237 -11.58 6.12 1.26
C ARG A 237 -12.29 7.31 0.60
N ARG A 238 -12.82 7.14 -0.62
CA ARG A 238 -13.59 8.19 -1.30
C ARG A 238 -14.88 8.51 -0.56
N ARG A 239 -15.60 7.47 -0.15
CA ARG A 239 -16.87 7.61 0.57
C ARG A 239 -16.69 8.31 1.91
N THR A 240 -15.69 7.89 2.68
CA THR A 240 -15.40 8.45 4.02
C THR A 240 -14.61 9.75 3.97
N ARG A 241 -14.04 10.10 2.82
CA ARG A 241 -13.25 11.32 2.62
C ARG A 241 -12.02 11.40 3.53
N GLY A 242 -11.48 10.25 3.91
CA GLY A 242 -10.27 10.16 4.73
C GLY A 242 -9.75 8.74 4.90
N MET A 243 -8.73 8.63 5.74
CA MET A 243 -7.86 7.46 5.86
C MET A 243 -8.27 6.53 7.00
N ALA A 244 -9.05 6.98 7.99
CA ALA A 244 -9.33 6.19 9.18
C ALA A 244 -10.13 4.91 8.85
N ALA A 245 -11.20 5.03 8.05
CA ALA A 245 -12.01 3.88 7.65
C ALA A 245 -11.23 2.84 6.82
N PRO A 246 -10.53 3.19 5.72
CA PRO A 246 -9.74 2.21 4.98
C PRO A 246 -8.59 1.63 5.82
N TRP A 247 -7.94 2.42 6.68
CA TRP A 247 -6.88 1.92 7.58
C TRP A 247 -7.38 0.87 8.57
N LEU A 248 -8.47 1.16 9.29
CA LEU A 248 -9.02 0.20 10.27
C LEU A 248 -9.57 -1.05 9.58
N THR A 249 -10.16 -0.89 8.39
CA THR A 249 -10.63 -2.03 7.58
C THR A 249 -9.45 -2.89 7.11
N HIS A 250 -8.38 -2.26 6.64
CA HIS A 250 -7.14 -2.92 6.26
C HIS A 250 -6.52 -3.69 7.44
N ALA A 251 -6.38 -3.04 8.61
CA ALA A 251 -5.86 -3.69 9.80
C ALA A 251 -6.68 -4.94 10.21
N ALA A 252 -8.00 -4.94 10.01
CA ALA A 252 -8.81 -6.13 10.25
C ALA A 252 -8.43 -7.32 9.35
N ALA A 253 -8.14 -7.07 8.07
CA ALA A 253 -7.65 -8.11 7.16
C ALA A 253 -6.24 -8.60 7.56
N ASP A 254 -5.34 -7.68 7.91
CA ASP A 254 -3.99 -8.03 8.37
C ASP A 254 -3.99 -8.83 9.67
N LEU A 255 -4.95 -8.57 10.56
CA LEU A 255 -5.13 -9.37 11.77
C LEU A 255 -5.53 -10.81 11.42
N VAL A 256 -6.38 -11.01 10.41
CA VAL A 256 -6.73 -12.36 9.92
C VAL A 256 -5.51 -13.05 9.32
N ILE A 257 -4.71 -12.34 8.53
CA ILE A 257 -3.43 -12.85 7.99
C ILE A 257 -2.53 -13.32 9.13
N PHE A 258 -2.36 -12.49 10.16
CA PHE A 258 -1.56 -12.83 11.33
C PHE A 258 -2.08 -14.09 12.03
N VAL A 259 -3.39 -14.21 12.24
CA VAL A 259 -4.02 -15.39 12.85
C VAL A 259 -3.80 -16.64 12.01
N ILE A 260 -3.94 -16.58 10.69
CA ILE A 260 -3.66 -17.70 9.78
C ILE A 260 -2.21 -18.19 9.97
N LEU A 261 -1.25 -17.27 9.99
CA LEU A 261 0.17 -17.59 10.14
C LEU A 261 0.50 -18.13 11.54
N ALA A 262 -0.07 -17.54 12.59
CA ALA A 262 0.12 -17.97 13.96
C ALA A 262 -0.41 -19.40 14.20
N LEU A 263 -1.60 -19.73 13.66
CA LEU A 263 -2.16 -21.08 13.75
C LEU A 263 -1.31 -22.10 12.99
N GLN A 264 -0.80 -21.72 11.82
CA GLN A 264 0.10 -22.58 11.03
C GLN A 264 1.42 -22.86 11.77
N LEU A 265 1.95 -21.86 12.49
CA LEU A 265 3.16 -22.00 13.29
C LEU A 265 2.93 -22.92 14.49
N ALA A 266 1.82 -22.74 15.22
CA ALA A 266 1.45 -23.57 16.36
C ALA A 266 1.24 -25.05 15.97
N GLY A 267 0.59 -25.30 14.84
CA GLY A 267 0.35 -26.67 14.34
C GLY A 267 1.63 -27.40 13.90
N LYS A 268 2.69 -26.68 13.49
CA LYS A 268 4.00 -27.30 13.22
C LYS A 268 4.73 -27.71 14.50
N GLY A 269 4.56 -26.97 15.60
CA GLY A 269 5.21 -27.25 16.88
C GLY A 269 4.61 -28.42 17.67
N SER A 270 3.38 -28.85 17.36
CA SER A 270 2.72 -29.99 18.01
C SER A 270 2.97 -31.35 17.33
N GLY A 271 3.73 -31.37 16.22
CA GLY A 271 3.98 -32.56 15.40
C GLY A 271 5.46 -32.99 15.33
N SER A 272 6.32 -32.39 16.15
CA SER A 272 7.74 -32.75 16.35
C SER A 272 7.97 -33.20 17.77
#